data_AF-A0A0E0RH82-F1
#
_entry.id   AF-A0A0E0RH82-F1
#
_cell.length_a   1.000
_cell.length_b   1.000
_cell.length_c   1.000
_cell.angle_alpha   90.00
_cell.angle_beta   90.00
_cell.angle_gamma   90.00
#
_symmetry.space_group_name_H-M   'P 1'
#
loop_
_entity.id
_entity.type
_entity.pdbx_description
1 polymer ?
#
loop_
_entity_poly.entity_id
_entity_poly.type
_entity_poly.pdbx_seq_one_letter_code
_entity_poly.pdbx_strand_id
1 'polypeptide(L)'
;MATMQQHPPPPDAAAAAGSADDDDCSAAVAYIRLIAQELCNCWHGVDATGGDALSRLLHRRPRGGGVTFPAAVAAALDDLEDLYAEGSAPMAASARHAIRERRAAHVERLRDATSRRLSVARRIRDLGMDLGAASGRFEEARAGVRRTLRRLAVVAGGGGAMEHAASVARLVELLGHGQGAEAALEAAMEAMEADYERLLQQRDAAEASELAEMAALEEIPQLPRATEEEDQLTLEAAGRFFKTRHANKVMASQNIEKRKEPMAAATQDHLPSSPAAAAADQPQAAAYIRLVIEQLLSRDTASDTGRIRLLLRRRPRGVVAASFPAAVTAALDDLEALYSEGSAPMAALARDAARSRRAGHEERLRRAASQRLAVEGPIRDLAAGIDAAGKRLGEEEAVVRRTQRRLLLLSGAVAEEADVGAVVSLVERLARAQGAEAALAVAMEAMKARHRRLLLQREAAEVAELTEISALEDIPQVARGRKEDDQLLREADDRLRADLTVLIECFVEPL
;
A
#
# COMPACT_ATOMS: atom_id res chain seq x y z
N MET A 1 -45.31 33.06 -50.69
CA MET A 1 -44.75 34.40 -51.00
C MET A 1 -43.32 34.21 -51.47
N ALA A 2 -42.86 35.01 -52.43
CA ALA A 2 -41.50 34.90 -52.99
C ALA A 2 -40.92 36.29 -53.29
N THR A 3 -39.72 36.54 -52.76
CA THR A 3 -38.84 37.71 -52.99
C THR A 3 -37.42 37.20 -52.72
N MET A 4 -36.63 36.75 -53.69
CA MET A 4 -35.96 37.52 -54.76
C MET A 4 -35.11 38.70 -54.27
N GLN A 5 -33.80 38.47 -54.21
CA GLN A 5 -32.69 39.38 -54.54
C GLN A 5 -31.49 38.46 -54.85
N GLN A 6 -31.23 38.15 -56.14
CA GLN A 6 -30.41 38.92 -57.09
C GLN A 6 -28.89 38.71 -56.91
N HIS A 7 -28.30 37.93 -57.82
CA HIS A 7 -26.86 37.86 -58.03
C HIS A 7 -26.33 39.17 -58.64
N PRO A 8 -25.18 39.70 -58.19
CA PRO A 8 -24.29 40.47 -59.06
C PRO A 8 -23.49 39.53 -59.98
N PRO A 9 -23.06 39.99 -61.18
CA PRO A 9 -22.15 39.25 -62.06
C PRO A 9 -20.71 39.23 -61.50
N PRO A 10 -19.83 38.33 -62.00
CA PRO A 10 -18.41 38.40 -61.66
C PRO A 10 -17.75 39.64 -62.29
N PRO A 11 -16.84 40.34 -61.57
CA PRO A 11 -15.90 41.26 -62.20
C PRO A 11 -14.78 40.47 -62.90
N ASP A 12 -14.32 40.97 -64.04
CA ASP A 12 -13.30 40.30 -64.87
C ASP A 12 -11.93 40.20 -64.20
N ALA A 13 -11.16 39.18 -64.62
CA ALA A 13 -9.81 38.94 -64.11
C ALA A 13 -8.78 39.91 -64.71
N ALA A 14 -8.32 40.88 -63.93
CA ALA A 14 -7.10 41.64 -64.21
C ALA A 14 -6.43 42.20 -62.94
N ALA A 15 -5.09 42.17 -62.94
CA ALA A 15 -4.18 43.04 -62.16
C ALA A 15 -4.26 43.03 -60.61
N ALA A 16 -3.81 41.93 -59.99
CA ALA A 16 -3.17 41.99 -58.66
C ALA A 16 -2.13 40.84 -58.49
N ALA A 17 -1.05 40.86 -59.27
CA ALA A 17 0.08 39.95 -59.05
C ALA A 17 0.97 40.49 -57.90
N GLY A 18 0.65 40.11 -56.66
CA GLY A 18 1.39 40.55 -55.46
C GLY A 18 1.34 39.53 -54.32
N SER A 19 2.51 39.21 -53.77
CA SER A 19 2.75 38.62 -52.43
C SER A 19 1.86 37.44 -51.99
N ALA A 20 1.59 36.47 -52.85
CA ALA A 20 0.96 35.20 -52.41
C ALA A 20 1.79 34.48 -51.33
N ASP A 21 3.13 34.53 -51.44
CA ASP A 21 4.06 33.86 -50.52
C ASP A 21 4.00 34.36 -49.07
N ASP A 22 3.55 35.61 -48.82
CA ASP A 22 3.51 36.18 -47.46
C ASP A 22 2.22 35.81 -46.70
N ASP A 23 1.05 35.87 -47.34
CA ASP A 23 -0.24 35.55 -46.69
C ASP A 23 -0.38 34.04 -46.41
N ASP A 24 0.08 33.17 -47.31
CA ASP A 24 0.11 31.72 -47.08
C ASP A 24 1.05 31.34 -45.91
N CYS A 25 2.15 32.07 -45.75
CA CYS A 25 3.08 31.92 -44.62
C CYS A 25 2.43 32.41 -43.31
N SER A 26 1.68 33.52 -43.34
CA SER A 26 0.90 34.02 -42.21
C SER A 26 -0.14 33.00 -41.72
N ALA A 27 -0.89 32.39 -42.65
CA ALA A 27 -1.87 31.34 -42.34
C ALA A 27 -1.21 30.08 -41.76
N ALA A 28 -0.09 29.63 -42.31
CA ALA A 28 0.68 28.50 -41.78
C ALA A 28 1.16 28.76 -40.34
N VAL A 29 1.68 29.96 -40.06
CA VAL A 29 2.13 30.37 -38.72
C VAL A 29 0.97 30.46 -37.72
N ALA A 30 -0.20 30.95 -38.14
CA ALA A 30 -1.40 30.98 -37.29
C ALA A 30 -1.86 29.56 -36.89
N TYR A 31 -1.88 28.62 -37.84
CA TYR A 31 -2.22 27.22 -37.60
C TYR A 31 -1.22 26.53 -36.66
N ILE A 32 0.09 26.74 -36.86
CA ILE A 32 1.15 26.21 -35.98
C ILE A 32 1.02 26.76 -34.56
N ARG A 33 0.71 28.06 -34.40
CA ARG A 33 0.48 28.67 -33.07
C ARG A 33 -0.71 28.04 -32.36
N LEU A 34 -1.80 27.72 -33.08
CA LEU A 34 -2.96 27.06 -32.51
C LEU A 34 -2.63 25.63 -32.02
N ILE A 35 -1.89 24.86 -32.83
CA ILE A 35 -1.40 23.53 -32.42
C ILE A 35 -0.43 23.63 -31.24
N ALA A 36 0.47 24.60 -31.22
CA ALA A 36 1.39 24.82 -30.11
C ALA A 36 0.66 25.24 -28.81
N GLN A 37 -0.48 25.92 -28.91
CA GLN A 37 -1.35 26.25 -27.78
C GLN A 37 -2.01 24.99 -27.23
N GLU A 38 -2.67 24.19 -28.07
CA GLU A 38 -3.35 22.97 -27.62
C GLU A 38 -2.40 21.88 -27.13
N LEU A 39 -1.19 21.77 -27.68
CA LEU A 39 -0.11 20.92 -27.13
C LEU A 39 0.29 21.34 -25.71
N CYS A 40 0.29 22.65 -25.41
CA CYS A 40 0.52 23.12 -24.03
C CYS A 40 -0.68 22.79 -23.13
N ASN A 41 -1.92 23.00 -23.61
CA ASN A 41 -3.14 22.70 -22.86
C ASN A 41 -3.21 21.21 -22.47
N CYS A 42 -2.92 20.30 -23.42
CA CYS A 42 -2.87 18.86 -23.19
C CYS A 42 -1.84 18.44 -22.12
N TRP A 43 -0.66 19.09 -22.11
CA TRP A 43 0.42 18.74 -21.17
C TRP A 43 0.15 19.22 -19.73
N HIS A 44 -0.67 20.26 -19.56
CA HIS A 44 -0.98 20.80 -18.23
C HIS A 44 -2.17 20.10 -17.53
N GLY A 45 -2.72 19.03 -18.11
CA GLY A 45 -3.73 18.18 -17.47
C GLY A 45 -5.06 18.87 -17.17
N VAL A 46 -5.36 19.98 -17.85
CA VAL A 46 -6.50 20.85 -17.53
C VAL A 46 -7.84 20.19 -17.86
N ASP A 47 -7.92 19.44 -18.96
CA ASP A 47 -9.15 18.76 -19.39
C ASP A 47 -8.84 17.50 -20.21
N ALA A 48 -9.66 16.45 -20.01
CA ALA A 48 -9.62 15.23 -20.83
C ALA A 48 -10.05 15.48 -22.29
N THR A 49 -10.68 16.62 -22.59
CA THR A 49 -11.19 17.01 -23.91
C THR A 49 -10.12 17.66 -24.81
N GLY A 50 -8.94 18.02 -24.27
CA GLY A 50 -7.86 18.65 -25.04
C GLY A 50 -7.32 17.76 -26.16
N GLY A 51 -7.24 16.44 -25.93
CA GLY A 51 -6.82 15.47 -26.94
C GLY A 51 -7.74 15.45 -28.16
N ASP A 52 -9.06 15.52 -27.95
CA ASP A 52 -10.05 15.62 -29.02
C ASP A 52 -9.92 16.94 -29.79
N ALA A 53 -9.63 18.06 -29.10
CA ALA A 53 -9.43 19.35 -29.75
C ALA A 53 -8.22 19.30 -30.68
N LEU A 54 -7.07 18.83 -30.19
CA LEU A 54 -5.84 18.69 -30.97
C LEU A 54 -5.97 17.68 -32.11
N SER A 55 -6.57 16.50 -31.89
CA SER A 55 -6.79 15.52 -32.95
C SER A 55 -7.73 16.05 -34.04
N ARG A 56 -8.79 16.80 -33.68
CA ARG A 56 -9.67 17.48 -34.66
C ARG A 56 -8.97 18.62 -35.42
N LEU A 57 -7.95 19.26 -34.86
CA LEU A 57 -7.11 20.21 -35.60
C LEU A 57 -6.22 19.48 -36.61
N LEU A 58 -5.51 18.43 -36.18
CA LEU A 58 -4.65 17.61 -37.05
C LEU A 58 -5.44 17.00 -38.23
N HIS A 59 -6.61 16.41 -37.97
CA HIS A 59 -7.51 15.89 -39.01
C HIS A 59 -8.08 16.98 -39.97
N ARG A 60 -7.96 18.27 -39.61
CA ARG A 60 -8.40 19.42 -40.44
C ARG A 60 -7.24 20.22 -41.01
N ARG A 61 -6.02 19.66 -41.00
CA ARG A 61 -4.83 20.26 -41.58
C ARG A 61 -5.05 20.68 -43.04
N PRO A 62 -4.71 21.92 -43.43
CA PRO A 62 -4.76 22.35 -44.82
C PRO A 62 -3.89 21.43 -45.70
N ARG A 63 -4.53 20.71 -46.62
CA ARG A 63 -3.88 19.80 -47.59
C ARG A 63 -4.24 20.24 -49.01
N GLY A 64 -3.51 21.25 -49.49
CA GLY A 64 -3.69 21.88 -50.80
C GLY A 64 -4.53 23.17 -50.74
N GLY A 65 -4.09 24.19 -51.47
CA GLY A 65 -4.67 25.54 -51.46
C GLY A 65 -3.81 26.55 -50.71
N GLY A 66 -2.73 27.01 -51.35
CA GLY A 66 -1.83 28.06 -50.85
C GLY A 66 -0.90 27.62 -49.71
N VAL A 67 -1.47 27.33 -48.53
CA VAL A 67 -0.75 27.09 -47.28
C VAL A 67 0.28 25.96 -47.42
N THR A 68 1.57 26.31 -47.32
CA THR A 68 2.69 25.36 -47.37
C THR A 68 3.49 25.36 -46.07
N PHE A 69 3.93 24.17 -45.64
CA PHE A 69 4.74 23.98 -44.44
C PHE A 69 6.16 23.54 -44.82
N PRO A 70 7.23 24.11 -44.22
CA PRO A 70 8.59 23.61 -44.43
C PRO A 70 8.72 22.12 -44.04
N ALA A 71 9.57 21.37 -44.73
CA ALA A 71 9.59 19.90 -44.66
C ALA A 71 9.69 19.31 -43.23
N ALA A 72 10.54 19.87 -42.37
CA ALA A 72 10.67 19.44 -40.97
C ALA A 72 9.41 19.68 -40.12
N VAL A 73 8.55 20.61 -40.55
CA VAL A 73 7.28 20.99 -39.90
C VAL A 73 6.14 20.16 -40.43
N ALA A 74 6.13 19.91 -41.75
CA ALA A 74 5.23 18.93 -42.36
C ALA A 74 5.44 17.58 -41.67
N ALA A 75 6.67 17.07 -41.65
CA ALA A 75 7.03 15.82 -40.99
C ALA A 75 6.67 15.79 -39.50
N ALA A 76 6.87 16.88 -38.75
CA ALA A 76 6.47 16.94 -37.33
C ALA A 76 4.93 17.01 -37.12
N LEU A 77 4.18 17.54 -38.09
CA LEU A 77 2.72 17.48 -38.11
C LEU A 77 2.21 16.11 -38.54
N ASP A 78 2.88 15.43 -39.47
CA ASP A 78 2.61 14.03 -39.86
C ASP A 78 2.90 13.08 -38.67
N ASP A 79 4.05 13.24 -37.99
CA ASP A 79 4.43 12.52 -36.75
C ASP A 79 3.38 12.66 -35.63
N LEU A 80 2.72 13.82 -35.54
CA LEU A 80 1.61 14.08 -34.60
C LEU A 80 0.28 13.50 -35.07
N GLU A 81 -0.01 13.56 -36.36
CA GLU A 81 -1.25 13.03 -36.95
C GLU A 81 -1.28 11.50 -36.78
N ASP A 82 -0.16 10.83 -37.04
CA ASP A 82 0.07 9.41 -36.71
C ASP A 82 -0.04 9.14 -35.20
N LEU A 83 0.52 10.01 -34.36
CA LEU A 83 0.48 9.85 -32.91
C LEU A 83 -0.93 9.97 -32.33
N TYR A 84 -1.77 10.85 -32.88
CA TYR A 84 -3.17 11.06 -32.48
C TYR A 84 -4.19 10.29 -33.34
N ALA A 85 -3.73 9.38 -34.20
CA ALA A 85 -4.58 8.48 -34.97
C ALA A 85 -5.37 7.52 -34.06
N GLU A 86 -6.58 7.16 -34.48
CA GLU A 86 -7.42 6.20 -33.77
C GLU A 86 -6.72 4.82 -33.72
N GLY A 87 -6.55 4.27 -32.52
CA GLY A 87 -5.79 3.02 -32.30
C GLY A 87 -4.27 3.20 -32.13
N SER A 88 -3.74 4.43 -32.08
CA SER A 88 -2.32 4.73 -31.83
C SER A 88 -1.75 3.99 -30.61
N ALA A 89 -0.83 3.05 -30.87
CA ALA A 89 -0.18 2.25 -29.82
C ALA A 89 0.66 3.08 -28.83
N PRO A 90 1.44 4.10 -29.25
CA PRO A 90 2.15 4.99 -28.31
C PRO A 90 1.21 5.78 -27.40
N MET A 91 0.07 6.28 -27.90
CA MET A 91 -0.92 6.96 -27.05
C MET A 91 -1.66 5.99 -26.13
N ALA A 92 -1.97 4.78 -26.59
CA ALA A 92 -2.54 3.73 -25.74
C ALA A 92 -1.55 3.25 -24.65
N ALA A 93 -0.24 3.26 -24.92
CA ALA A 93 0.80 3.01 -23.91
C ALA A 93 0.87 4.17 -22.89
N SER A 94 0.94 5.42 -23.37
CA SER A 94 0.96 6.64 -22.54
C SER A 94 -0.27 6.74 -21.62
N ALA A 95 -1.49 6.46 -22.11
CA ALA A 95 -2.70 6.43 -21.29
C ALA A 95 -2.65 5.35 -20.19
N ARG A 96 -2.13 4.16 -20.49
CA ARG A 96 -1.88 3.11 -19.48
C ARG A 96 -0.80 3.52 -18.47
N HIS A 97 0.24 4.22 -18.91
CA HIS A 97 1.29 4.75 -18.05
C HIS A 97 0.72 5.79 -17.05
N ALA A 98 -0.05 6.78 -17.52
CA ALA A 98 -0.70 7.77 -16.67
C ALA A 98 -1.65 7.16 -15.63
N ILE A 99 -2.37 6.07 -15.97
CA ILE A 99 -3.18 5.30 -15.02
C ILE A 99 -2.30 4.64 -13.96
N ARG A 100 -1.15 4.06 -14.34
CA ARG A 100 -0.17 3.46 -13.41
C ARG A 100 0.45 4.49 -12.47
N GLU A 101 0.89 5.64 -12.98
CA GLU A 101 1.43 6.75 -12.16
C GLU A 101 0.40 7.26 -11.16
N ARG A 102 -0.83 7.53 -11.62
CA ARG A 102 -1.93 7.95 -10.74
C ARG A 102 -2.18 6.91 -9.65
N ARG A 103 -2.23 5.62 -10.02
CA ARG A 103 -2.39 4.53 -9.04
C ARG A 103 -1.23 4.46 -8.05
N ALA A 104 0.02 4.62 -8.51
CA ALA A 104 1.20 4.62 -7.66
C ALA A 104 1.15 5.76 -6.62
N ALA A 105 0.79 6.98 -7.03
CA ALA A 105 0.64 8.12 -6.13
C ALA A 105 -0.45 7.91 -5.05
N HIS A 106 -1.55 7.22 -5.39
CA HIS A 106 -2.56 6.80 -4.41
C HIS A 106 -2.03 5.68 -3.47
N VAL A 107 -1.23 4.72 -3.97
CA VAL A 107 -0.57 3.70 -3.12
C VAL A 107 0.44 4.34 -2.16
N GLU A 108 1.18 5.35 -2.58
CA GLU A 108 2.08 6.10 -1.70
C GLU A 108 1.32 6.86 -0.62
N ARG A 109 0.25 7.59 -0.97
CA ARG A 109 -0.61 8.26 0.02
C ARG A 109 -1.28 7.28 0.99
N LEU A 110 -1.69 6.09 0.52
CA LEU A 110 -2.20 5.02 1.37
C LEU A 110 -1.14 4.57 2.39
N ARG A 111 0.08 4.25 1.94
CA ARG A 111 1.21 3.87 2.81
C ARG A 111 1.52 4.96 3.85
N ASP A 112 1.40 6.23 3.46
CA ASP A 112 1.57 7.39 4.33
C ASP A 112 0.45 7.49 5.39
N ALA A 113 -0.82 7.28 5.00
CA ALA A 113 -1.96 7.27 5.90
C ALA A 113 -1.89 6.13 6.92
N THR A 114 -1.64 4.90 6.47
CA THR A 114 -1.42 3.72 7.34
C THR A 114 -0.26 3.97 8.31
N SER A 115 0.87 4.53 7.82
CA SER A 115 2.03 4.86 8.67
C SER A 115 1.72 5.88 9.75
N ARG A 116 0.92 6.92 9.43
CA ARG A 116 0.43 7.90 10.40
C ARG A 116 -0.49 7.24 11.43
N ARG A 117 -1.44 6.41 11.00
CA ARG A 117 -2.37 5.69 11.90
C ARG A 117 -1.63 4.77 12.87
N LEU A 118 -0.66 3.99 12.37
CA LEU A 118 0.19 3.12 13.21
C LEU A 118 1.08 3.92 14.18
N SER A 119 1.57 5.10 13.76
CA SER A 119 2.33 6.00 14.64
C SER A 119 1.46 6.55 15.78
N VAL A 120 0.24 7.01 15.47
CA VAL A 120 -0.73 7.48 16.47
C VAL A 120 -1.15 6.34 17.41
N ALA A 121 -1.42 5.13 16.90
CA ALA A 121 -1.77 3.97 17.71
C ALA A 121 -0.70 3.60 18.75
N ARG A 122 0.59 3.71 18.41
CA ARG A 122 1.70 3.57 19.38
C ARG A 122 1.62 4.62 20.48
N ARG A 123 1.44 5.90 20.13
CA ARG A 123 1.32 7.00 21.11
C ARG A 123 0.11 6.84 22.04
N ILE A 124 -1.02 6.35 21.52
CA ILE A 124 -2.22 5.98 22.31
C ILE A 124 -1.89 4.87 23.33
N ARG A 125 -1.10 3.87 22.92
CA ARG A 125 -0.66 2.78 23.79
C ARG A 125 0.28 3.27 24.89
N ASP A 126 1.28 4.08 24.52
CA ASP A 126 2.30 4.59 25.43
C ASP A 126 1.67 5.51 26.49
N LEU A 127 0.86 6.48 26.07
CA LEU A 127 0.06 7.34 26.96
C LEU A 127 -0.90 6.52 27.86
N GLY A 128 -1.44 5.42 27.34
CA GLY A 128 -2.24 4.48 28.12
C GLY A 128 -1.44 3.76 29.23
N MET A 129 -0.15 3.49 29.01
CA MET A 129 0.74 2.96 30.05
C MET A 129 1.07 4.03 31.09
N ASP A 130 1.41 5.26 30.66
CA ASP A 130 1.73 6.38 31.54
C ASP A 130 0.55 6.78 32.43
N LEU A 131 -0.66 6.83 31.87
CA LEU A 131 -1.89 7.07 32.62
C LEU A 131 -2.18 5.93 33.61
N GLY A 132 -1.90 4.67 33.26
CA GLY A 132 -1.98 3.56 34.20
C GLY A 132 -1.00 3.69 35.37
N ALA A 133 0.23 4.14 35.10
CA ALA A 133 1.24 4.42 36.11
C ALA A 133 0.93 5.70 36.94
N ALA A 134 0.17 6.65 36.39
CA ALA A 134 -0.37 7.80 37.11
C ALA A 134 -1.48 7.36 38.08
N SER A 135 -2.48 6.60 37.61
CA SER A 135 -3.56 6.06 38.45
C SER A 135 -3.03 5.20 39.61
N GLY A 136 -1.98 4.40 39.38
CA GLY A 136 -1.32 3.64 40.44
C GLY A 136 -0.72 4.54 41.53
N ARG A 137 0.03 5.57 41.13
CA ARG A 137 0.60 6.57 42.06
C ARG A 137 -0.48 7.38 42.77
N PHE A 138 -1.60 7.67 42.11
CA PHE A 138 -2.73 8.38 42.70
C PHE A 138 -3.38 7.57 43.83
N GLU A 139 -3.69 6.29 43.62
CA GLU A 139 -4.21 5.43 44.70
C GLU A 139 -3.16 5.13 45.81
N GLU A 140 -1.86 5.15 45.50
CA GLU A 140 -0.81 5.13 46.54
C GLU A 140 -0.82 6.41 47.41
N ALA A 141 -0.94 7.59 46.80
CA ALA A 141 -1.10 8.86 47.50
C ALA A 141 -2.39 8.87 48.35
N ARG A 142 -3.50 8.40 47.76
CA ARG A 142 -4.82 8.26 48.40
C ARG A 142 -4.78 7.29 49.58
N ALA A 143 -4.05 6.20 49.48
CA ALA A 143 -3.75 5.31 50.60
C ALA A 143 -2.88 5.99 51.67
N GLY A 144 -1.93 6.85 51.28
CA GLY A 144 -1.15 7.72 52.16
C GLY A 144 -2.02 8.67 52.98
N VAL A 145 -2.86 9.46 52.33
CA VAL A 145 -3.81 10.41 52.95
C VAL A 145 -4.80 9.69 53.88
N ARG A 146 -5.34 8.53 53.46
CA ARG A 146 -6.19 7.71 54.32
C ARG A 146 -5.45 7.17 55.56
N ARG A 147 -4.13 6.93 55.50
CA ARG A 147 -3.30 6.53 56.66
C ARG A 147 -2.99 7.71 57.59
N THR A 148 -2.69 8.90 57.08
CA THR A 148 -2.41 10.09 57.93
C THR A 148 -3.68 10.57 58.64
N LEU A 149 -4.83 10.59 57.97
CA LEU A 149 -6.13 10.89 58.61
C LEU A 149 -6.46 9.93 59.76
N ARG A 150 -6.23 8.62 59.59
CA ARG A 150 -6.40 7.64 60.68
C ARG A 150 -5.46 7.89 61.86
N ARG A 151 -4.21 8.31 61.61
CA ARG A 151 -3.25 8.66 62.67
C ARG A 151 -3.65 9.94 63.40
N LEU A 152 -4.14 10.97 62.69
CA LEU A 152 -4.67 12.19 63.29
C LEU A 152 -5.82 11.89 64.25
N ALA A 153 -6.79 11.06 63.83
CA ALA A 153 -7.92 10.67 64.67
C ALA A 153 -7.49 9.95 65.96
N VAL A 154 -6.44 9.12 65.92
CA VAL A 154 -5.89 8.44 67.11
C VAL A 154 -5.15 9.41 68.03
N VAL A 155 -4.31 10.31 67.49
CA VAL A 155 -3.55 11.27 68.30
C VAL A 155 -4.47 12.33 68.94
N ALA A 156 -5.53 12.74 68.26
CA ALA A 156 -6.53 13.67 68.78
C ALA A 156 -7.37 13.08 69.96
N GLY A 157 -7.38 11.75 70.14
CA GLY A 157 -7.99 11.08 71.28
C GLY A 157 -7.06 10.91 72.49
N GLY A 158 -5.80 11.33 72.41
CA GLY A 158 -4.82 11.24 73.49
C GLY A 158 -4.79 12.47 74.41
N GLY A 159 -4.54 12.26 75.70
CA GLY A 159 -4.59 13.31 76.73
C GLY A 159 -3.26 14.06 77.03
N GLY A 160 -2.24 13.97 76.17
CA GLY A 160 -0.88 14.49 76.45
C GLY A 160 -0.56 15.84 75.80
N ALA A 161 -0.84 16.94 76.50
CA ALA A 161 -0.93 18.29 75.92
C ALA A 161 0.25 18.78 75.02
N MET A 162 1.52 18.51 75.37
CA MET A 162 2.66 19.18 74.71
C MET A 162 3.31 18.36 73.58
N GLU A 163 3.53 17.05 73.77
CA GLU A 163 4.07 16.18 72.71
C GLU A 163 3.04 15.93 71.60
N HIS A 164 1.75 15.94 71.92
CA HIS A 164 0.70 15.78 70.91
C HIS A 164 0.66 16.98 69.94
N ALA A 165 0.93 18.21 70.38
CA ALA A 165 0.94 19.38 69.50
C ALA A 165 1.98 19.24 68.37
N ALA A 166 3.20 18.81 68.69
CA ALA A 166 4.26 18.57 67.69
C ALA A 166 3.95 17.36 66.78
N SER A 167 3.30 16.33 67.32
CA SER A 167 2.86 15.14 66.56
C SER A 167 1.73 15.48 65.57
N VAL A 168 0.71 16.23 66.02
CA VAL A 168 -0.39 16.71 65.18
C VAL A 168 0.13 17.65 64.10
N ALA A 169 1.02 18.59 64.41
CA ALA A 169 1.61 19.49 63.41
C ALA A 169 2.28 18.72 62.26
N ARG A 170 3.14 17.75 62.58
CA ARG A 170 3.78 16.86 61.58
C ARG A 170 2.78 16.03 60.78
N LEU A 171 1.69 15.58 61.39
CA LEU A 171 0.66 14.80 60.71
C LEU A 171 -0.24 15.66 59.80
N VAL A 172 -0.50 16.92 60.17
CA VAL A 172 -1.19 17.90 59.31
C VAL A 172 -0.29 18.33 58.14
N GLU A 173 1.01 18.53 58.39
CA GLU A 173 2.01 18.77 57.34
C GLU A 173 2.09 17.60 56.34
N LEU A 174 2.17 16.36 56.83
CA LEU A 174 2.11 15.15 56.00
C LEU A 174 0.78 15.00 55.24
N LEU A 175 -0.34 15.42 55.84
CA LEU A 175 -1.64 15.43 55.17
C LEU A 175 -1.67 16.43 54.01
N GLY A 176 -1.20 17.66 54.23
CA GLY A 176 -1.11 18.69 53.19
C GLY A 176 -0.20 18.30 52.03
N HIS A 177 0.96 17.69 52.31
CA HIS A 177 1.82 17.12 51.27
C HIS A 177 1.14 15.98 50.49
N GLY A 178 0.41 15.09 51.18
CA GLY A 178 -0.35 14.01 50.55
C GLY A 178 -1.46 14.53 49.63
N GLN A 179 -2.26 15.49 50.10
CA GLN A 179 -3.34 16.10 49.32
C GLN A 179 -2.82 16.96 48.15
N GLY A 180 -1.68 17.62 48.32
CA GLY A 180 -0.98 18.29 47.21
C GLY A 180 -0.50 17.30 46.14
N ALA A 181 -0.04 16.11 46.55
CA ALA A 181 0.34 15.05 45.61
C ALA A 181 -0.87 14.38 44.93
N GLU A 182 -1.99 14.18 45.64
CA GLU A 182 -3.28 13.76 45.05
C GLU A 182 -3.70 14.74 43.93
N ALA A 183 -3.84 16.03 44.25
CA ALA A 183 -4.30 17.05 43.30
C ALA A 183 -3.35 17.26 42.11
N ALA A 184 -2.04 17.15 42.32
CA ALA A 184 -1.05 17.22 41.24
C ALA A 184 -1.11 16.01 40.29
N LEU A 185 -1.45 14.82 40.81
CA LEU A 185 -1.66 13.62 39.99
C LEU A 185 -3.02 13.64 39.29
N GLU A 186 -4.07 14.13 39.94
CA GLU A 186 -5.41 14.34 39.36
C GLU A 186 -5.32 15.26 38.13
N ALA A 187 -4.74 16.47 38.28
CA ALA A 187 -4.55 17.41 37.17
C ALA A 187 -3.62 16.89 36.06
N ALA A 188 -2.62 16.06 36.40
CA ALA A 188 -1.78 15.41 35.40
C ALA A 188 -2.54 14.32 34.63
N MET A 189 -3.44 13.59 35.29
CA MET A 189 -4.31 12.60 34.65
C MET A 189 -5.34 13.26 33.73
N GLU A 190 -6.00 14.35 34.15
CA GLU A 190 -6.91 15.13 33.30
C GLU A 190 -6.20 15.60 32.00
N ALA A 191 -4.96 16.09 32.10
CA ALA A 191 -4.17 16.47 30.95
C ALA A 191 -3.83 15.28 30.03
N MET A 192 -3.51 14.11 30.60
CA MET A 192 -3.26 12.89 29.84
C MET A 192 -4.54 12.33 29.18
N GLU A 193 -5.71 12.49 29.78
CA GLU A 193 -7.00 12.10 29.16
C GLU A 193 -7.35 13.04 27.99
N ALA A 194 -7.11 14.35 28.11
CA ALA A 194 -7.28 15.29 27.00
C ALA A 194 -6.35 15.01 25.80
N ASP A 195 -5.07 14.68 26.05
CA ASP A 195 -4.16 14.24 24.98
C ASP A 195 -4.55 12.87 24.40
N TYR A 196 -5.17 11.98 25.19
CA TYR A 196 -5.69 10.69 24.72
C TYR A 196 -6.88 10.86 23.77
N GLU A 197 -7.87 11.70 24.11
CA GLU A 197 -8.96 12.07 23.20
C GLU A 197 -8.44 12.69 21.90
N ARG A 198 -7.45 13.58 22.00
CA ARG A 198 -6.82 14.23 20.84
C ARG A 198 -6.08 13.24 19.94
N LEU A 199 -5.46 12.20 20.50
CA LEU A 199 -4.85 11.12 19.73
C LEU A 199 -5.90 10.19 19.10
N LEU A 200 -7.03 9.91 19.76
CA LEU A 200 -8.14 9.17 19.13
C LEU A 200 -8.67 9.92 17.90
N GLN A 201 -8.90 11.22 18.00
CA GLN A 201 -9.31 12.06 16.85
C GLN A 201 -8.29 12.01 15.69
N GLN A 202 -6.99 11.99 16.01
CA GLN A 202 -5.93 11.85 14.99
C GLN A 202 -5.90 10.46 14.35
N ARG A 203 -6.17 9.39 15.12
CA ARG A 203 -6.28 8.02 14.60
C ARG A 203 -7.45 7.92 13.63
N ASP A 204 -8.61 8.43 14.03
CA ASP A 204 -9.85 8.31 13.26
C ASP A 204 -9.79 9.15 11.97
N ALA A 205 -9.12 10.30 12.00
CA ALA A 205 -8.80 11.08 10.80
C ALA A 205 -7.81 10.36 9.86
N ALA A 206 -6.80 9.66 10.40
CA ALA A 206 -5.88 8.86 9.60
C ALA A 206 -6.56 7.62 8.99
N GLU A 207 -7.45 6.97 9.74
CA GLU A 207 -8.26 5.83 9.30
C GLU A 207 -9.26 6.25 8.20
N ALA A 208 -9.89 7.42 8.32
CA ALA A 208 -10.72 7.99 7.25
C ALA A 208 -9.90 8.31 5.98
N SER A 209 -8.65 8.78 6.13
CA SER A 209 -7.74 9.02 4.99
C SER A 209 -7.30 7.71 4.33
N GLU A 210 -7.05 6.65 5.10
CA GLU A 210 -6.70 5.32 4.60
C GLU A 210 -7.85 4.71 3.79
N LEU A 211 -9.08 4.78 4.32
CA LEU A 211 -10.29 4.35 3.61
C LEU A 211 -10.57 5.16 2.34
N ALA A 212 -10.30 6.46 2.33
CA ALA A 212 -10.47 7.31 1.15
C ALA A 212 -9.48 6.97 0.03
N GLU A 213 -8.20 6.74 0.36
CA GLU A 213 -7.19 6.30 -0.63
C GLU A 213 -7.47 4.85 -1.10
N MET A 214 -7.99 3.96 -0.24
CA MET A 214 -8.45 2.63 -0.65
C MET A 214 -9.60 2.71 -1.66
N ALA A 215 -10.64 3.52 -1.42
CA ALA A 215 -11.75 3.70 -2.35
C ALA A 215 -11.28 4.25 -3.72
N ALA A 216 -10.38 5.24 -3.72
CA ALA A 216 -9.76 5.74 -4.95
C ALA A 216 -8.94 4.66 -5.70
N LEU A 217 -8.34 3.71 -4.99
CA LEU A 217 -7.62 2.56 -5.58
C LEU A 217 -8.53 1.42 -6.08
N GLU A 218 -9.81 1.43 -5.72
CA GLU A 218 -10.86 0.58 -6.33
C GLU A 218 -11.41 1.21 -7.61
N GLU A 219 -11.55 2.54 -7.67
CA GLU A 219 -11.95 3.27 -8.88
C GLU A 219 -10.88 3.22 -9.99
N ILE A 220 -9.59 3.20 -9.64
CA ILE A 220 -8.48 3.21 -10.61
C ILE A 220 -8.17 1.78 -11.10
N PRO A 221 -8.29 1.48 -12.41
CA PRO A 221 -8.06 0.14 -12.95
C PRO A 221 -6.69 -0.46 -12.60
N GLN A 222 -6.68 -1.72 -12.17
CA GLN A 222 -5.46 -2.49 -11.99
C GLN A 222 -4.93 -2.95 -13.36
N LEU A 223 -3.94 -2.23 -13.88
CA LEU A 223 -3.21 -2.61 -15.09
C LEU A 223 -2.03 -3.54 -14.75
N PRO A 224 -1.62 -4.43 -15.66
CA PRO A 224 -0.34 -5.14 -15.56
C PRO A 224 0.84 -4.16 -15.40
N ARG A 225 2.00 -4.65 -14.92
CA ARG A 225 3.26 -3.90 -15.05
C ARG A 225 3.52 -3.59 -16.53
N ALA A 226 4.21 -2.48 -16.80
CA ALA A 226 4.65 -2.18 -18.17
C ALA A 226 5.59 -3.28 -18.69
N THR A 227 5.56 -3.50 -20.00
CA THR A 227 6.59 -4.27 -20.70
C THR A 227 7.65 -3.29 -21.23
N GLU A 228 8.84 -3.79 -21.54
CA GLU A 228 9.89 -2.98 -22.20
C GLU A 228 9.39 -2.35 -23.50
N GLU A 229 8.49 -3.02 -24.22
CA GLU A 229 7.79 -2.49 -25.40
C GLU A 229 6.83 -1.33 -25.06
N GLU A 230 6.04 -1.42 -23.99
CA GLU A 230 5.15 -0.32 -23.55
C GLU A 230 5.93 0.89 -23.04
N ASP A 231 7.05 0.68 -22.34
CA ASP A 231 7.91 1.76 -21.88
C ASP A 231 8.63 2.42 -23.07
N GLN A 232 9.10 1.62 -24.05
CA GLN A 232 9.66 2.13 -25.30
C GLN A 232 8.62 2.93 -26.12
N LEU A 233 7.37 2.47 -26.20
CA LEU A 233 6.26 3.19 -26.84
C LEU A 233 5.88 4.48 -26.10
N THR A 234 5.99 4.49 -24.76
CA THR A 234 5.74 5.69 -23.94
C THR A 234 6.86 6.72 -24.12
N LEU A 235 8.12 6.27 -24.16
CA LEU A 235 9.28 7.09 -24.51
C LEU A 235 9.21 7.60 -25.96
N GLU A 236 8.68 6.81 -26.89
CA GLU A 236 8.44 7.24 -28.27
C GLU A 236 7.37 8.32 -28.35
N ALA A 237 6.23 8.15 -27.67
CA ALA A 237 5.19 9.17 -27.60
C ALA A 237 5.77 10.49 -27.05
N ALA A 238 6.43 10.45 -25.89
CA ALA A 238 7.11 11.61 -25.30
C ALA A 238 8.16 12.20 -26.26
N GLY A 239 8.94 11.36 -26.93
CA GLY A 239 9.94 11.76 -27.93
C GLY A 239 9.32 12.49 -29.13
N ARG A 240 8.21 12.01 -29.67
CA ARG A 240 7.45 12.66 -30.75
C ARG A 240 6.84 14.00 -30.30
N PHE A 241 6.32 14.08 -29.07
CA PHE A 241 5.89 15.35 -28.46
C PHE A 241 7.03 16.36 -28.32
N PHE A 242 8.18 15.95 -27.76
CA PHE A 242 9.34 16.82 -27.61
C PHE A 242 9.93 17.25 -28.97
N LYS A 243 10.04 16.34 -29.94
CA LYS A 243 10.43 16.64 -31.32
C LYS A 243 9.51 17.71 -31.92
N THR A 244 8.19 17.57 -31.81
CA THR A 244 7.26 18.51 -32.45
C THR A 244 7.20 19.86 -31.72
N ARG A 245 7.29 19.87 -30.39
CA ARG A 245 7.48 21.12 -29.63
C ARG A 245 8.78 21.82 -30.04
N HIS A 246 9.85 21.04 -30.26
CA HIS A 246 11.12 21.57 -30.75
C HIS A 246 11.01 22.06 -32.20
N ALA A 247 10.30 21.35 -33.10
CA ALA A 247 10.07 21.73 -34.49
C ALA A 247 9.23 23.01 -34.61
N ASN A 248 8.18 23.18 -33.79
CA ASN A 248 7.37 24.39 -33.74
C ASN A 248 8.16 25.59 -33.17
N LYS A 249 8.98 25.38 -32.12
CA LYS A 249 9.93 26.38 -31.63
C LYS A 249 11.00 26.71 -32.69
N VAL A 250 11.43 25.72 -33.46
CA VAL A 250 12.39 25.83 -34.56
C VAL A 250 11.77 26.57 -35.74
N MET A 251 10.48 26.44 -36.06
CA MET A 251 9.80 27.32 -37.01
C MET A 251 9.87 28.78 -36.60
N ALA A 252 9.60 29.07 -35.32
CA ALA A 252 9.75 30.41 -34.76
C ALA A 252 11.21 30.91 -34.71
N SER A 253 12.21 30.06 -35.03
CA SER A 253 13.64 30.38 -34.99
C SER A 253 14.35 30.29 -36.36
N GLN A 254 13.94 29.41 -37.27
CA GLN A 254 14.64 29.12 -38.54
C GLN A 254 14.40 30.14 -39.64
N ASN A 255 13.49 31.10 -39.44
CA ASN A 255 13.53 32.37 -40.19
C ASN A 255 14.84 33.16 -39.94
N ILE A 256 15.65 32.80 -38.94
CA ILE A 256 16.98 33.37 -38.68
C ILE A 256 18.09 32.50 -39.30
N GLU A 257 17.89 31.19 -39.47
CA GLU A 257 19.00 30.23 -39.55
C GLU A 257 18.97 29.22 -40.74
N LYS A 258 18.27 29.53 -41.83
CA LYS A 258 18.38 28.78 -43.12
C LYS A 258 19.74 29.00 -43.82
N ARG A 259 20.85 28.56 -43.21
CA ARG A 259 22.19 28.51 -43.84
C ARG A 259 23.01 27.27 -43.43
N LYS A 260 22.98 26.25 -44.31
CA LYS A 260 23.90 25.08 -44.49
C LYS A 260 23.50 23.72 -43.86
N GLU A 261 23.72 22.66 -44.67
CA GLU A 261 23.65 21.20 -44.45
C GLU A 261 24.58 20.53 -45.52
N PRO A 262 24.79 19.18 -45.63
CA PRO A 262 24.46 18.01 -44.76
C PRO A 262 25.78 17.36 -44.23
N MET A 263 26.15 16.05 -44.18
CA MET A 263 25.69 14.67 -44.56
C MET A 263 26.61 13.65 -43.76
N ALA A 264 26.64 12.28 -43.79
CA ALA A 264 26.08 11.18 -44.61
C ALA A 264 26.09 9.80 -43.83
N ALA A 265 26.18 8.66 -44.56
CA ALA A 265 26.30 7.24 -44.15
C ALA A 265 27.65 6.86 -43.44
N ALA A 266 27.89 5.73 -42.74
CA ALA A 266 27.37 4.33 -42.69
C ALA A 266 27.95 3.37 -43.79
N THR A 267 28.11 2.03 -43.65
CA THR A 267 27.61 1.02 -42.66
C THR A 267 28.44 -0.31 -42.66
N GLN A 268 28.47 -1.07 -41.53
CA GLN A 268 28.62 -2.58 -41.42
C GLN A 268 29.94 -3.29 -41.94
N ASP A 269 30.25 -4.60 -41.75
CA ASP A 269 29.50 -5.82 -41.33
C ASP A 269 30.33 -7.07 -40.83
N HIS A 270 29.62 -8.12 -40.34
CA HIS A 270 29.87 -9.60 -40.42
C HIS A 270 30.78 -10.44 -39.45
N LEU A 271 30.58 -11.79 -39.52
CA LEU A 271 30.88 -12.95 -38.62
C LEU A 271 31.20 -14.23 -39.49
N PRO A 272 31.14 -15.54 -39.06
CA PRO A 272 31.54 -16.32 -37.86
C PRO A 272 32.40 -17.59 -38.22
N SER A 273 32.62 -18.58 -37.31
CA SER A 273 32.34 -20.06 -37.49
C SER A 273 33.13 -21.07 -36.58
N SER A 274 32.66 -22.33 -36.53
CA SER A 274 33.15 -23.52 -35.76
C SER A 274 32.60 -24.84 -36.42
N PRO A 275 32.62 -26.12 -35.90
CA PRO A 275 32.93 -26.70 -34.57
C PRO A 275 33.72 -28.06 -34.63
N ALA A 276 33.28 -29.12 -33.89
CA ALA A 276 33.53 -30.59 -34.00
C ALA A 276 34.74 -31.24 -33.23
N ALA A 277 34.73 -32.52 -32.77
CA ALA A 277 33.65 -33.50 -32.43
C ALA A 277 34.20 -34.80 -31.72
N ALA A 278 33.29 -35.72 -31.33
CA ALA A 278 33.44 -37.19 -31.11
C ALA A 278 33.97 -37.77 -29.76
N ALA A 279 33.42 -38.96 -29.39
CA ALA A 279 34.09 -40.19 -28.88
C ALA A 279 33.07 -41.21 -28.25
N ALA A 280 33.53 -42.38 -27.76
CA ALA A 280 32.74 -43.43 -27.07
C ALA A 280 33.49 -44.10 -25.88
N ASP A 281 32.75 -44.71 -24.93
CA ASP A 281 33.16 -45.56 -23.77
C ASP A 281 33.78 -44.92 -22.50
N GLN A 282 32.97 -44.63 -21.46
CA GLN A 282 33.47 -44.47 -20.05
C GLN A 282 32.46 -44.88 -18.94
N PRO A 283 32.93 -45.47 -17.81
CA PRO A 283 32.06 -45.87 -16.67
C PRO A 283 31.41 -44.70 -15.92
N GLN A 284 31.81 -43.46 -16.22
CA GLN A 284 31.20 -42.23 -15.71
C GLN A 284 29.73 -42.10 -16.15
N ALA A 285 29.33 -42.75 -17.25
CA ALA A 285 27.95 -42.82 -17.74
C ALA A 285 26.98 -43.37 -16.68
N ALA A 286 27.32 -44.51 -16.06
CA ALA A 286 26.48 -45.18 -15.07
C ALA A 286 26.37 -44.38 -13.76
N ALA A 287 27.47 -43.75 -13.33
CA ALA A 287 27.47 -42.87 -12.16
C ALA A 287 26.60 -41.62 -12.38
N TYR A 288 26.66 -41.03 -13.58
CA TYR A 288 25.81 -39.90 -13.97
C TYR A 288 24.31 -40.26 -13.94
N ILE A 289 23.90 -41.39 -14.52
CA ILE A 289 22.49 -41.79 -14.55
C ILE A 289 21.93 -42.05 -13.14
N ARG A 290 22.70 -42.71 -12.26
CA ARG A 290 22.28 -42.91 -10.87
C ARG A 290 22.05 -41.59 -10.14
N LEU A 291 22.92 -40.60 -10.36
CA LEU A 291 22.75 -39.25 -9.81
C LEU A 291 21.55 -38.50 -10.41
N VAL A 292 21.21 -38.72 -11.69
CA VAL A 292 19.96 -38.19 -12.28
C VAL A 292 18.73 -38.82 -11.62
N ILE A 293 18.68 -40.15 -11.50
CA ILE A 293 17.56 -40.87 -10.86
C ILE A 293 17.37 -40.44 -9.40
N GLU A 294 18.45 -40.34 -8.62
CA GLU A 294 18.43 -39.90 -7.22
C GLU A 294 17.85 -38.48 -7.07
N GLN A 295 18.15 -37.58 -8.02
CA GLN A 295 17.68 -36.20 -7.99
C GLN A 295 16.26 -36.03 -8.54
N LEU A 296 15.82 -36.89 -9.47
CA LEU A 296 14.42 -36.96 -9.90
C LEU A 296 13.49 -37.57 -8.84
N LEU A 297 14.00 -38.49 -8.02
CA LEU A 297 13.29 -39.09 -6.87
C LEU A 297 13.38 -38.24 -5.58
N SER A 298 14.05 -37.09 -5.62
CA SER A 298 14.09 -36.13 -4.50
C SER A 298 12.69 -35.64 -4.14
N ARG A 299 12.37 -35.56 -2.84
CA ARG A 299 11.05 -35.08 -2.38
C ARG A 299 10.89 -33.56 -2.45
N ASP A 300 11.98 -32.80 -2.54
CA ASP A 300 11.97 -31.33 -2.66
C ASP A 300 12.02 -30.87 -4.14
N THR A 301 11.18 -31.48 -4.98
CA THR A 301 11.16 -31.27 -6.45
C THR A 301 11.13 -29.81 -6.87
N ALA A 302 10.40 -28.94 -6.15
CA ALA A 302 10.33 -27.51 -6.41
C ALA A 302 11.67 -26.77 -6.21
N SER A 303 12.52 -27.26 -5.31
CA SER A 303 13.87 -26.72 -5.05
C SER A 303 14.90 -27.31 -6.03
N ASP A 304 14.86 -28.63 -6.24
CA ASP A 304 15.85 -29.32 -7.07
C ASP A 304 15.64 -29.14 -8.59
N THR A 305 14.54 -28.54 -9.09
CA THR A 305 14.35 -28.28 -10.53
C THR A 305 15.55 -27.60 -11.19
N GLY A 306 16.13 -26.58 -10.55
CA GLY A 306 17.33 -25.90 -11.07
C GLY A 306 18.59 -26.78 -11.07
N ARG A 307 18.65 -27.78 -10.18
CA ARG A 307 19.77 -28.70 -9.98
C ARG A 307 19.71 -29.89 -10.94
N ILE A 308 18.53 -30.49 -11.12
CA ILE A 308 18.21 -31.47 -12.18
C ILE A 308 18.56 -30.87 -13.55
N ARG A 309 18.12 -29.63 -13.79
CA ARG A 309 18.40 -28.85 -15.00
C ARG A 309 19.89 -28.55 -15.21
N LEU A 310 20.65 -28.32 -14.14
CA LEU A 310 22.10 -28.18 -14.19
C LEU A 310 22.80 -29.52 -14.49
N LEU A 311 22.29 -30.64 -13.95
CA LEU A 311 22.79 -31.98 -14.22
C LEU A 311 22.60 -32.37 -15.69
N LEU A 312 21.38 -32.20 -16.22
CA LEU A 312 21.05 -32.46 -17.63
C LEU A 312 21.91 -31.59 -18.58
N ARG A 313 22.04 -30.28 -18.31
CA ARG A 313 22.96 -29.41 -19.07
C ARG A 313 24.45 -29.80 -18.94
N ARG A 314 24.83 -30.51 -17.88
CA ARG A 314 26.18 -31.06 -17.64
C ARG A 314 26.29 -32.55 -18.02
N ARG A 315 25.32 -33.09 -18.76
CA ARG A 315 25.38 -34.45 -19.31
C ARG A 315 26.74 -34.68 -19.97
N PRO A 316 27.44 -35.79 -19.67
CA PRO A 316 28.71 -36.10 -20.29
C PRO A 316 28.61 -36.13 -21.83
N ARG A 317 29.46 -35.33 -22.51
CA ARG A 317 29.55 -35.21 -23.98
C ARG A 317 30.88 -35.78 -24.49
N GLY A 318 30.94 -36.16 -25.77
CA GLY A 318 32.09 -36.88 -26.32
C GLY A 318 32.13 -38.32 -25.79
N VAL A 319 33.28 -38.75 -25.26
CA VAL A 319 33.59 -40.16 -24.91
C VAL A 319 32.45 -40.86 -24.18
N VAL A 320 31.92 -40.23 -23.14
CA VAL A 320 30.91 -40.85 -22.27
C VAL A 320 29.53 -40.95 -22.93
N ALA A 321 29.25 -40.14 -23.96
CA ALA A 321 27.92 -40.01 -24.56
C ALA A 321 27.54 -41.20 -25.45
N ALA A 322 28.45 -41.68 -26.30
CA ALA A 322 28.16 -42.81 -27.18
C ALA A 322 28.20 -44.18 -26.46
N SER A 323 28.50 -44.21 -25.15
CA SER A 323 28.29 -45.37 -24.28
C SER A 323 26.92 -45.42 -23.59
N PHE A 324 26.01 -44.48 -23.87
CA PHE A 324 24.61 -44.59 -23.46
C PHE A 324 23.83 -45.45 -24.47
N PRO A 325 23.02 -46.45 -24.03
CA PRO A 325 22.06 -47.13 -24.91
C PRO A 325 21.13 -46.15 -25.62
N ALA A 326 20.61 -46.52 -26.80
CA ALA A 326 19.76 -45.62 -27.60
C ALA A 326 18.50 -45.17 -26.87
N ALA A 327 17.83 -46.07 -26.13
CA ALA A 327 16.65 -45.73 -25.32
C ALA A 327 16.98 -44.78 -24.15
N VAL A 328 18.13 -44.96 -23.51
CA VAL A 328 18.64 -44.07 -22.45
C VAL A 328 19.08 -42.71 -23.01
N THR A 329 19.62 -42.69 -24.22
CA THR A 329 19.94 -41.45 -24.94
C THR A 329 18.66 -40.66 -25.19
N ALA A 330 17.62 -41.30 -25.74
CA ALA A 330 16.31 -40.69 -25.95
C ALA A 330 15.68 -40.18 -24.63
N ALA A 331 15.61 -41.01 -23.58
CA ALA A 331 15.08 -40.60 -22.28
C ALA A 331 15.86 -39.41 -21.66
N LEU A 332 17.18 -39.33 -21.85
CA LEU A 332 17.98 -38.17 -21.43
C LEU A 332 17.78 -36.94 -22.32
N ASP A 333 17.51 -37.12 -23.62
CA ASP A 333 17.18 -36.03 -24.55
C ASP A 333 15.78 -35.46 -24.24
N ASP A 334 14.78 -36.32 -24.01
CA ASP A 334 13.42 -35.93 -23.62
C ASP A 334 13.39 -35.26 -22.24
N LEU A 335 14.17 -35.75 -21.26
CA LEU A 335 14.37 -35.06 -19.98
C LEU A 335 15.09 -33.70 -20.14
N GLU A 336 16.13 -33.59 -20.96
CA GLU A 336 16.80 -32.31 -21.24
C GLU A 336 15.84 -31.32 -21.94
N ALA A 337 14.92 -31.81 -22.78
CA ALA A 337 13.85 -31.02 -23.39
C ALA A 337 12.76 -30.61 -22.37
N LEU A 338 12.28 -31.52 -21.52
CA LEU A 338 11.30 -31.24 -20.46
C LEU A 338 11.81 -30.16 -19.49
N TYR A 339 13.07 -30.25 -19.05
CA TYR A 339 13.70 -29.29 -18.14
C TYR A 339 14.42 -28.12 -18.87
N SER A 340 14.18 -27.90 -20.17
CA SER A 340 14.84 -26.84 -20.95
C SER A 340 14.45 -25.40 -20.54
N GLU A 341 15.17 -24.39 -21.06
CA GLU A 341 14.82 -22.96 -20.82
C GLU A 341 13.52 -22.64 -21.56
N GLY A 342 12.49 -22.16 -20.87
CA GLY A 342 11.22 -21.82 -21.51
C GLY A 342 10.39 -23.00 -22.02
N SER A 343 10.66 -24.24 -21.58
CA SER A 343 9.81 -25.39 -21.93
C SER A 343 8.37 -25.15 -21.48
N ALA A 344 7.38 -25.57 -22.28
CA ALA A 344 5.97 -25.38 -21.93
C ALA A 344 5.58 -26.05 -20.58
N PRO A 345 6.07 -27.27 -20.25
CA PRO A 345 5.90 -27.86 -18.92
C PRO A 345 6.51 -27.04 -17.78
N MET A 346 7.75 -26.56 -17.93
CA MET A 346 8.39 -25.74 -16.88
C MET A 346 7.70 -24.37 -16.72
N ALA A 347 7.22 -23.79 -17.81
CA ALA A 347 6.41 -22.57 -17.79
C ALA A 347 5.03 -22.81 -17.14
N ALA A 348 4.41 -23.98 -17.32
CA ALA A 348 3.19 -24.36 -16.61
C ALA A 348 3.45 -24.61 -15.10
N LEU A 349 4.54 -25.30 -14.76
CA LEU A 349 4.94 -25.59 -13.37
C LEU A 349 5.26 -24.32 -12.59
N ALA A 350 6.01 -23.39 -13.18
CA ALA A 350 6.30 -22.09 -12.57
C ALA A 350 5.02 -21.26 -12.36
N ARG A 351 4.07 -21.33 -13.31
CA ARG A 351 2.77 -20.68 -13.21
C ARG A 351 1.89 -21.31 -12.15
N ASP A 352 1.84 -22.63 -12.00
CA ASP A 352 1.10 -23.26 -10.90
C ASP A 352 1.75 -23.01 -9.53
N ALA A 353 3.08 -23.09 -9.41
CA ALA A 353 3.77 -22.73 -8.18
C ALA A 353 3.50 -21.26 -7.77
N ALA A 354 3.36 -20.35 -8.73
CA ALA A 354 2.88 -18.99 -8.48
C ALA A 354 1.40 -18.95 -8.05
N ARG A 355 0.50 -19.65 -8.75
CA ARG A 355 -0.94 -19.79 -8.37
C ARG A 355 -1.11 -20.31 -6.93
N SER A 356 -0.43 -21.41 -6.60
CA SER A 356 -0.51 -22.11 -5.32
C SER A 356 0.06 -21.28 -4.16
N ARG A 357 1.19 -20.57 -4.36
CA ARG A 357 1.67 -19.58 -3.39
C ARG A 357 0.65 -18.45 -3.22
N ARG A 358 0.18 -17.83 -4.32
CA ARG A 358 -0.80 -16.74 -4.27
C ARG A 358 -2.05 -17.11 -3.49
N ALA A 359 -2.63 -18.28 -3.75
CA ALA A 359 -3.80 -18.78 -3.04
C ALA A 359 -3.56 -18.94 -1.52
N GLY A 360 -2.36 -19.38 -1.12
CA GLY A 360 -1.97 -19.47 0.29
C GLY A 360 -1.84 -18.11 0.99
N HIS A 361 -1.31 -17.10 0.30
CA HIS A 361 -1.25 -15.72 0.79
C HIS A 361 -2.65 -15.08 0.85
N GLU A 362 -3.47 -15.21 -0.20
CA GLU A 362 -4.86 -14.75 -0.21
C GLU A 362 -5.69 -15.35 0.94
N GLU A 363 -5.45 -16.62 1.28
CA GLU A 363 -6.18 -17.29 2.35
C GLU A 363 -5.75 -16.82 3.74
N ARG A 364 -4.47 -16.48 3.96
CA ARG A 364 -4.02 -15.83 5.19
C ARG A 364 -4.52 -14.39 5.28
N LEU A 365 -4.55 -13.66 4.17
CA LEU A 365 -5.15 -12.33 4.07
C LEU A 365 -6.63 -12.32 4.50
N ARG A 366 -7.45 -13.25 3.99
CA ARG A 366 -8.87 -13.40 4.40
C ARG A 366 -9.02 -13.64 5.90
N ARG A 367 -8.12 -14.44 6.50
CA ARG A 367 -8.12 -14.73 7.94
C ARG A 367 -7.71 -13.51 8.77
N ALA A 368 -6.72 -12.75 8.33
CA ALA A 368 -6.30 -11.50 8.99
C ALA A 368 -7.45 -10.47 8.99
N ALA A 369 -8.04 -10.19 7.82
CA ALA A 369 -9.18 -9.28 7.70
C ALA A 369 -10.40 -9.75 8.54
N SER A 370 -10.68 -11.06 8.58
CA SER A 370 -11.73 -11.63 9.43
C SER A 370 -11.46 -11.44 10.92
N GLN A 371 -10.21 -11.56 11.36
CA GLN A 371 -9.81 -11.33 12.76
C GLN A 371 -9.92 -9.85 13.15
N ARG A 372 -9.58 -8.92 12.25
CA ARG A 372 -9.77 -7.48 12.45
C ARG A 372 -11.25 -7.14 12.63
N LEU A 373 -12.10 -7.54 11.68
CA LEU A 373 -13.54 -7.29 11.73
C LEU A 373 -14.21 -7.90 12.97
N ALA A 374 -13.74 -9.07 13.44
CA ALA A 374 -14.25 -9.73 14.63
C ALA A 374 -14.00 -8.97 15.95
N VAL A 375 -13.01 -8.07 16.01
CA VAL A 375 -12.73 -7.26 17.22
C VAL A 375 -13.31 -5.84 17.17
N GLU A 376 -13.64 -5.29 16.00
CA GLU A 376 -14.16 -3.92 15.86
C GLU A 376 -15.48 -3.67 16.63
N GLY A 377 -16.42 -4.62 16.58
CA GLY A 377 -17.66 -4.57 17.38
C GLY A 377 -17.37 -4.53 18.88
N PRO A 378 -16.70 -5.55 19.46
CA PRO A 378 -16.29 -5.56 20.86
C PRO A 378 -15.47 -4.32 21.31
N ILE A 379 -14.66 -3.71 20.44
CA ILE A 379 -13.94 -2.46 20.72
C ILE A 379 -14.93 -1.30 20.91
N ARG A 380 -15.90 -1.15 20.00
CA ARG A 380 -16.95 -0.12 20.04
C ARG A 380 -17.86 -0.27 21.26
N ASP A 381 -18.30 -1.50 21.54
CA ASP A 381 -19.15 -1.81 22.69
C ASP A 381 -18.45 -1.51 24.03
N LEU A 382 -17.15 -1.80 24.13
CA LEU A 382 -16.36 -1.46 25.31
C LEU A 382 -16.08 0.04 25.46
N ALA A 383 -15.91 0.78 24.37
CA ALA A 383 -15.79 2.24 24.43
C ALA A 383 -17.07 2.85 25.04
N ALA A 384 -18.23 2.55 24.45
CA ALA A 384 -19.52 3.00 24.97
C ALA A 384 -19.78 2.54 26.42
N GLY A 385 -19.32 1.33 26.79
CA GLY A 385 -19.38 0.81 28.16
C GLY A 385 -18.48 1.57 29.15
N ILE A 386 -17.28 2.00 28.73
CA ILE A 386 -16.38 2.83 29.52
C ILE A 386 -16.99 4.24 29.70
N ASP A 387 -17.51 4.86 28.63
CA ASP A 387 -18.17 6.17 28.70
C ASP A 387 -19.37 6.17 29.65
N ALA A 388 -20.18 5.11 29.60
CA ALA A 388 -21.33 4.93 30.50
C ALA A 388 -20.90 4.67 31.95
N ALA A 389 -19.78 3.98 32.17
CA ALA A 389 -19.21 3.77 33.50
C ALA A 389 -18.62 5.06 34.08
N GLY A 390 -17.89 5.85 33.29
CA GLY A 390 -17.33 7.14 33.70
C GLY A 390 -18.42 8.15 34.12
N LYS A 391 -19.50 8.25 33.34
CA LYS A 391 -20.67 9.07 33.70
C LYS A 391 -21.26 8.67 35.06
N ARG A 392 -21.45 7.37 35.30
CA ARG A 392 -21.93 6.83 36.58
C ARG A 392 -20.93 7.02 37.73
N LEU A 393 -19.64 7.01 37.46
CA LEU A 393 -18.62 7.28 38.48
C LEU A 393 -18.69 8.73 38.95
N GLY A 394 -18.82 9.69 38.02
CA GLY A 394 -19.07 11.10 38.35
C GLY A 394 -20.38 11.33 39.13
N GLU A 395 -21.41 10.52 38.90
CA GLU A 395 -22.66 10.55 39.69
C GLU A 395 -22.43 10.07 41.13
N GLU A 396 -21.76 8.93 41.34
CA GLU A 396 -21.43 8.40 42.68
C GLU A 396 -20.46 9.32 43.43
N GLU A 397 -19.44 9.86 42.76
CA GLU A 397 -18.57 10.89 43.33
C GLU A 397 -19.35 12.14 43.76
N ALA A 398 -20.32 12.59 42.96
CA ALA A 398 -21.19 13.69 43.35
C ALA A 398 -22.03 13.33 44.59
N VAL A 399 -22.47 12.08 44.75
CA VAL A 399 -23.15 11.59 45.96
C VAL A 399 -22.20 11.57 47.17
N VAL A 400 -20.96 11.10 47.01
CA VAL A 400 -19.91 11.12 48.04
C VAL A 400 -19.61 12.56 48.48
N ARG A 401 -19.28 13.45 47.53
CA ARG A 401 -18.99 14.89 47.76
C ARG A 401 -20.18 15.59 48.44
N ARG A 402 -21.43 15.31 48.05
CA ARG A 402 -22.66 15.84 48.71
C ARG A 402 -22.83 15.32 50.14
N THR A 403 -22.54 14.04 50.38
CA THR A 403 -22.73 13.40 51.70
C THR A 403 -21.68 13.88 52.70
N GLN A 404 -20.42 14.02 52.27
CA GLN A 404 -19.34 14.65 53.04
C GLN A 404 -19.70 16.10 53.45
N ARG A 405 -20.20 16.92 52.52
CA ARG A 405 -20.64 18.30 52.83
C ARG A 405 -21.76 18.34 53.88
N ARG A 406 -22.71 17.39 53.85
CA ARG A 406 -23.77 17.30 54.87
C ARG A 406 -23.24 16.90 56.25
N LEU A 407 -22.30 15.95 56.32
CA LEU A 407 -21.64 15.58 57.57
C LEU A 407 -20.86 16.77 58.17
N LEU A 408 -20.09 17.50 57.35
CA LEU A 408 -19.34 18.69 57.77
C LEU A 408 -20.26 19.78 58.35
N LEU A 409 -21.40 20.05 57.71
CA LEU A 409 -22.38 21.02 58.20
C LEU A 409 -23.00 20.61 59.54
N LEU A 410 -23.29 19.32 59.74
CA LEU A 410 -23.80 18.81 61.02
C LEU A 410 -22.76 18.88 62.14
N SER A 411 -21.48 18.63 61.84
CA SER A 411 -20.38 18.81 62.81
C SER A 411 -20.05 20.28 63.14
N GLY A 412 -20.60 21.24 62.38
CA GLY A 412 -20.44 22.68 62.63
C GLY A 412 -21.62 23.33 63.37
N ALA A 413 -22.73 22.61 63.57
CA ALA A 413 -23.86 23.09 64.35
C ALA A 413 -23.60 22.94 65.85
N VAL A 414 -23.97 23.95 66.66
CA VAL A 414 -23.82 23.90 68.11
C VAL A 414 -24.71 22.78 68.68
N ALA A 415 -24.11 21.90 69.48
CA ALA A 415 -24.73 20.65 69.89
C ALA A 415 -25.67 20.81 71.10
N GLU A 416 -26.89 21.29 70.87
CA GLU A 416 -27.98 21.15 71.85
C GLU A 416 -28.80 19.87 71.63
N GLU A 417 -29.07 19.47 70.38
CA GLU A 417 -29.64 18.13 70.09
C GLU A 417 -29.25 17.65 68.67
N ALA A 418 -27.97 17.31 68.49
CA ALA A 418 -27.50 16.70 67.24
C ALA A 418 -27.94 15.22 67.19
N ASP A 419 -28.99 14.91 66.41
CA ASP A 419 -29.52 13.55 66.25
C ASP A 419 -28.43 12.58 65.79
N VAL A 420 -27.98 11.75 66.74
CA VAL A 420 -26.93 10.74 66.55
C VAL A 420 -27.36 9.71 65.49
N GLY A 421 -28.66 9.41 65.38
CA GLY A 421 -29.20 8.53 64.35
C GLY A 421 -29.04 9.11 62.94
N ALA A 422 -29.27 10.41 62.76
CA ALA A 422 -29.04 11.10 61.49
C ALA A 422 -27.56 11.11 61.10
N VAL A 423 -26.64 11.32 62.06
CA VAL A 423 -25.19 11.27 61.82
C VAL A 423 -24.74 9.87 61.42
N VAL A 424 -25.15 8.83 62.17
CA VAL A 424 -24.84 7.42 61.85
C VAL A 424 -25.38 7.04 60.47
N SER A 425 -26.63 7.40 60.15
CA SER A 425 -27.25 7.16 58.84
C SER A 425 -26.48 7.82 57.68
N LEU A 426 -25.92 9.01 57.88
CA LEU A 426 -25.07 9.68 56.90
C LEU A 426 -23.68 9.04 56.77
N VAL A 427 -23.08 8.56 57.85
CA VAL A 427 -21.81 7.80 57.81
C VAL A 427 -21.98 6.48 57.07
N GLU A 428 -23.06 5.73 57.33
CA GLU A 428 -23.37 4.51 56.57
C GLU A 428 -23.63 4.78 55.08
N ARG A 429 -24.30 5.89 54.75
CA ARG A 429 -24.53 6.31 53.36
C ARG A 429 -23.21 6.67 52.67
N LEU A 430 -22.32 7.38 53.36
CA LEU A 430 -20.98 7.71 52.85
C LEU A 430 -20.17 6.44 52.58
N ALA A 431 -20.13 5.50 53.54
CA ALA A 431 -19.42 4.24 53.38
C ALA A 431 -19.97 3.39 52.22
N ARG A 432 -21.30 3.37 52.03
CA ARG A 432 -21.95 2.70 50.90
C ARG A 432 -21.61 3.36 49.56
N ALA A 433 -21.67 4.68 49.47
CA ALA A 433 -21.34 5.42 48.24
C ALA A 433 -19.84 5.28 47.87
N GLN A 434 -18.93 5.36 48.85
CA GLN A 434 -17.49 5.12 48.63
C GLN A 434 -17.19 3.67 48.23
N GLY A 435 -17.99 2.70 48.70
CA GLY A 435 -17.93 1.31 48.23
C GLY A 435 -18.38 1.15 46.78
N ALA A 436 -19.45 1.86 46.37
CA ALA A 436 -19.94 1.89 45.00
C ALA A 436 -18.96 2.57 44.02
N GLU A 437 -18.42 3.74 44.41
CA GLU A 437 -17.34 4.47 43.72
C GLU A 437 -16.16 3.54 43.44
N ALA A 438 -15.61 2.91 44.49
CA ALA A 438 -14.44 2.02 44.36
C ALA A 438 -14.72 0.77 43.51
N ALA A 439 -15.90 0.15 43.66
CA ALA A 439 -16.28 -1.01 42.85
C ALA A 439 -16.45 -0.66 41.36
N LEU A 440 -17.03 0.51 41.07
CA LEU A 440 -17.22 1.00 39.71
C LEU A 440 -15.90 1.41 39.05
N ALA A 441 -14.99 2.05 39.79
CA ALA A 441 -13.64 2.37 39.32
C ALA A 441 -12.84 1.09 38.96
N VAL A 442 -12.87 0.06 39.80
CA VAL A 442 -12.23 -1.24 39.52
C VAL A 442 -12.85 -1.91 38.27
N ALA A 443 -14.18 -1.86 38.12
CA ALA A 443 -14.85 -2.37 36.93
C ALA A 443 -14.47 -1.58 35.67
N MET A 444 -14.34 -0.26 35.76
CA MET A 444 -13.93 0.60 34.65
C MET A 444 -12.50 0.33 34.19
N GLU A 445 -11.54 0.18 35.11
CA GLU A 445 -10.17 -0.19 34.76
C GLU A 445 -10.08 -1.61 34.17
N ALA A 446 -10.91 -2.56 34.62
CA ALA A 446 -11.03 -3.87 33.98
C ALA A 446 -11.56 -3.77 32.53
N MET A 447 -12.51 -2.86 32.26
CA MET A 447 -12.99 -2.59 30.90
C MET A 447 -11.95 -1.88 30.03
N LYS A 448 -11.25 -0.84 30.55
CA LYS A 448 -10.12 -0.19 29.87
C LYS A 448 -9.02 -1.22 29.53
N ALA A 449 -8.66 -2.10 30.46
CA ALA A 449 -7.69 -3.17 30.23
C ALA A 449 -8.12 -4.17 29.15
N ARG A 450 -9.42 -4.53 29.09
CA ARG A 450 -9.98 -5.38 28.03
C ARG A 450 -9.97 -4.67 26.67
N HIS A 451 -10.36 -3.40 26.63
CA HIS A 451 -10.34 -2.57 25.41
C HIS A 451 -8.92 -2.47 24.84
N ARG A 452 -7.91 -2.17 25.68
CA ARG A 452 -6.48 -2.17 25.29
C ARG A 452 -6.02 -3.50 24.67
N ARG A 453 -6.45 -4.65 25.22
CA ARG A 453 -6.13 -5.98 24.66
C ARG A 453 -6.75 -6.20 23.27
N LEU A 454 -7.96 -5.71 23.05
CA LEU A 454 -8.63 -5.83 21.74
C LEU A 454 -8.01 -4.89 20.70
N LEU A 455 -7.58 -3.68 21.08
CA LEU A 455 -6.80 -2.80 20.20
C LEU A 455 -5.50 -3.47 19.74
N LEU A 456 -4.75 -4.11 20.65
CA LEU A 456 -3.55 -4.88 20.29
C LEU A 456 -3.85 -6.06 19.35
N GLN A 457 -5.02 -6.71 19.47
CA GLN A 457 -5.46 -7.76 18.55
C GLN A 457 -5.85 -7.18 17.17
N ARG A 458 -6.50 -6.01 17.13
CA ARG A 458 -6.80 -5.27 15.89
C ARG A 458 -5.52 -4.91 15.16
N GLU A 459 -4.56 -4.29 15.84
CA GLU A 459 -3.26 -3.91 15.28
C GLU A 459 -2.47 -5.12 14.76
N ALA A 460 -2.48 -6.24 15.49
CA ALA A 460 -1.81 -7.47 15.06
C ALA A 460 -2.45 -8.08 13.79
N ALA A 461 -3.79 -8.04 13.69
CA ALA A 461 -4.51 -8.48 12.50
C ALA A 461 -4.23 -7.56 11.29
N GLU A 462 -4.19 -6.25 11.48
CA GLU A 462 -3.85 -5.27 10.42
C GLU A 462 -2.41 -5.44 9.91
N VAL A 463 -1.44 -5.64 10.80
CA VAL A 463 -0.04 -5.89 10.39
C VAL A 463 0.09 -7.20 9.61
N ALA A 464 -0.69 -8.23 9.96
CA ALA A 464 -0.77 -9.44 9.16
C ALA A 464 -1.47 -9.20 7.80
N GLU A 465 -2.56 -8.43 7.76
CA GLU A 465 -3.28 -8.04 6.53
C GLU A 465 -2.34 -7.34 5.55
N LEU A 466 -1.60 -6.33 6.02
CA LEU A 466 -0.59 -5.60 5.24
C LEU A 466 0.59 -6.48 4.78
N THR A 467 1.07 -7.38 5.63
CA THR A 467 2.19 -8.28 5.31
C THR A 467 1.81 -9.26 4.19
N GLU A 468 0.60 -9.83 4.23
CA GLU A 468 0.11 -10.69 3.16
C GLU A 468 -0.22 -9.90 1.88
N ILE A 469 -0.66 -8.64 1.98
CA ILE A 469 -0.82 -7.74 0.81
C ILE A 469 0.53 -7.53 0.11
N SER A 470 1.59 -7.11 0.82
CA SER A 470 2.91 -6.90 0.20
C SER A 470 3.45 -8.19 -0.44
N ALA A 471 3.31 -9.34 0.22
CA ALA A 471 3.70 -10.61 -0.37
C ALA A 471 2.87 -11.01 -1.61
N LEU A 472 1.66 -10.47 -1.78
CA LEU A 472 0.84 -10.60 -3.00
C LEU A 472 1.21 -9.60 -4.11
N GLU A 473 1.95 -8.53 -3.81
CA GLU A 473 2.56 -7.61 -4.79
C GLU A 473 3.82 -8.23 -5.42
N ASP A 474 4.57 -9.03 -4.67
CA ASP A 474 5.78 -9.74 -5.13
C ASP A 474 5.47 -10.97 -5.99
N ILE A 475 4.34 -11.64 -5.76
CA ILE A 475 3.93 -12.80 -6.56
C ILE A 475 3.28 -12.33 -7.87
N PRO A 476 3.73 -12.79 -9.05
CA PRO A 476 3.11 -12.42 -10.33
C PRO A 476 1.60 -12.72 -10.39
N GLN A 477 0.84 -11.85 -11.06
CA GLN A 477 -0.53 -12.17 -11.46
C GLN A 477 -0.49 -13.11 -12.66
N VAL A 478 -0.82 -14.38 -12.42
CA VAL A 478 -0.94 -15.41 -13.47
C VAL A 478 -2.42 -15.51 -13.87
N ALA A 479 -2.69 -15.44 -15.18
CA ALA A 479 -4.05 -15.60 -15.71
C ALA A 479 -4.67 -16.96 -15.34
N ARG A 480 -6.00 -17.00 -15.15
CA ARG A 480 -6.73 -18.22 -14.77
C ARG A 480 -6.96 -19.20 -15.93
N GLY A 481 -5.88 -19.65 -16.59
CA GLY A 481 -5.88 -20.79 -17.49
C GLY A 481 -5.57 -22.08 -16.72
N ARG A 482 -6.59 -22.92 -16.47
CA ARG A 482 -6.41 -24.21 -15.77
C ARG A 482 -6.19 -25.37 -16.75
N LYS A 483 -7.13 -25.62 -17.66
CA LYS A 483 -7.17 -26.86 -18.47
C LYS A 483 -5.87 -27.15 -19.23
N GLU A 484 -5.30 -26.16 -19.90
CA GLU A 484 -4.08 -26.31 -20.70
C GLU A 484 -2.85 -26.58 -19.84
N ASP A 485 -2.64 -25.81 -18.77
CA ASP A 485 -1.55 -26.03 -17.81
C ASP A 485 -1.70 -27.38 -17.10
N ASP A 486 -2.89 -27.69 -16.60
CA ASP A 486 -3.17 -28.92 -15.89
C ASP A 486 -3.04 -30.15 -16.82
N GLN A 487 -3.13 -29.97 -18.15
CA GLN A 487 -2.87 -31.00 -19.15
C GLN A 487 -1.37 -31.10 -19.50
N LEU A 488 -0.69 -29.98 -19.75
CA LEU A 488 0.77 -29.93 -19.95
C LEU A 488 1.53 -30.56 -18.77
N LEU A 489 1.06 -30.33 -17.54
CA LEU A 489 1.65 -30.92 -16.33
C LEU A 489 1.40 -32.43 -16.23
N ARG A 490 0.23 -32.94 -16.67
CA ARG A 490 -0.05 -34.38 -16.75
C ARG A 490 0.78 -35.06 -17.83
N GLU A 491 0.80 -34.50 -19.04
CA GLU A 491 1.61 -35.02 -20.15
C GLU A 491 3.11 -35.01 -19.84
N ALA A 492 3.58 -34.07 -19.01
CA ALA A 492 4.97 -34.04 -18.54
C ALA A 492 5.26 -35.05 -17.41
N ASP A 493 4.33 -35.26 -16.47
CA ASP A 493 4.45 -36.27 -15.41
C ASP A 493 4.39 -37.70 -16.00
N ASP A 494 3.49 -37.96 -16.96
CA ASP A 494 3.40 -39.24 -17.66
C ASP A 494 4.68 -39.55 -18.47
N ARG A 495 5.28 -38.55 -19.14
CA ARG A 495 6.59 -38.69 -19.81
C ARG A 495 7.72 -38.91 -18.80
N LEU A 496 7.82 -38.06 -17.78
CA LEU A 496 8.83 -38.17 -16.72
C LEU A 496 8.84 -39.56 -16.09
N ARG A 497 7.68 -40.17 -15.87
CA ARG A 497 7.57 -41.55 -15.37
C ARG A 497 8.10 -42.58 -16.38
N ALA A 498 7.75 -42.46 -17.65
CA ALA A 498 8.26 -43.35 -18.70
C ALA A 498 9.79 -43.26 -18.85
N ASP A 499 10.33 -42.03 -18.89
CA ASP A 499 11.77 -41.77 -18.97
C ASP A 499 12.50 -42.31 -17.73
N LEU A 500 11.95 -42.10 -16.53
CA LEU A 500 12.49 -42.63 -15.28
C LEU A 500 12.50 -44.16 -15.26
N THR A 501 11.45 -44.83 -15.74
CA THR A 501 11.41 -46.29 -15.90
C THR A 501 12.54 -46.76 -16.82
N VAL A 502 12.72 -46.16 -18.01
CA VAL A 502 13.80 -46.51 -18.94
C VAL A 502 15.19 -46.34 -18.31
N LEU A 503 15.40 -45.27 -17.53
CA LEU A 503 16.67 -45.04 -16.82
C LEU A 503 16.92 -46.07 -15.69
N ILE A 504 15.88 -46.49 -14.98
CA ILE A 504 15.96 -47.49 -13.91
C ILE A 504 16.24 -48.88 -14.50
N GLU A 505 15.46 -49.33 -15.49
CA GLU A 505 15.62 -50.63 -16.15
C GLU A 505 17.00 -50.78 -16.80
N CYS A 506 17.57 -49.70 -17.37
CA CYS A 506 18.87 -49.79 -18.04
C CYS A 506 20.11 -49.70 -17.12
N PHE A 507 20.00 -49.17 -15.89
CA PHE A 507 21.17 -48.86 -15.04
C PHE A 507 21.05 -49.19 -13.54
N VAL A 508 19.88 -49.62 -13.09
CA VAL A 508 19.61 -50.00 -11.69
C VAL A 508 19.30 -51.49 -11.55
N GLU A 509 18.49 -52.08 -12.45
CA GLU A 509 18.17 -53.51 -12.44
C GLU A 509 18.56 -54.26 -13.74
N PRO A 510 19.79 -54.79 -13.83
CA PRO A 510 20.09 -55.94 -14.67
C PRO A 510 19.73 -57.24 -13.92
N LEU A 511 18.64 -57.91 -14.34
CA LEU A 511 18.28 -59.28 -13.95
C LEU A 511 18.59 -60.27 -15.08
#